data_AF-A0A0C9TAI5-F1
#
_entry.id   AF-A0A0C9TAI5-F1
#
_cell.length_a   1.000
_cell.length_b   1.000
_cell.length_c   1.000
_cell.angle_alpha   90.00
_cell.angle_beta   90.00
_cell.angle_gamma   90.00
#
_symmetry.space_group_name_H-M   'P 1'
#
loop_
_entity.id
_entity.type
_entity.pdbx_description
1 polymer ?
#
loop_
_entity_poly.entity_id
_entity_poly.type
_entity_poly.pdbx_seq_one_letter_code
_entity_poly.pdbx_strand_id
1 'polypeptide(L)' 'LIIWDKVPMQDRCVIECVDRSLRDLLGVDLDFGGIPVVFGGDFCQTLPVVPHGSREQIV' A
#
# COMPACT_ATOMS: atom_id res chain seq x y z
N LEU A 1 14.23 2.20 5.58
CA LEU A 1 13.06 2.10 6.47
C LEU A 1 12.00 3.06 5.95
N ILE A 2 10.83 2.56 5.56
CA ILE A 2 9.67 3.35 5.16
C ILE A 2 8.63 3.23 6.28
N ILE A 3 8.12 4.36 6.77
CA ILE A 3 7.00 4.39 7.71
C ILE A 3 5.83 4.97 6.94
N TRP A 4 4.76 4.19 6.81
CA TRP A 4 3.59 4.57 6.05
C TRP A 4 2.42 4.64 7.00
N ASP A 5 1.93 5.84 7.30
CA ASP A 5 0.76 6.08 8.15
C ASP A 5 -0.54 6.07 7.33
N LYS A 6 -1.67 5.75 7.96
CA LYS A 6 -3.02 5.64 7.35
C LYS A 6 -3.08 4.68 6.16
N VAL A 7 -2.33 3.59 6.23
CA VAL A 7 -2.38 2.50 5.24
C VAL A 7 -3.78 1.96 5.00
N PRO A 8 -4.67 1.83 6.02
CA PRO A 8 -6.03 1.35 5.80
C PRO A 8 -6.86 2.23 4.87
N MET A 9 -6.46 3.49 4.62
CA MET A 9 -7.14 4.40 3.70
C MET A 9 -6.60 4.34 2.27
N GLN A 10 -5.55 3.56 2.01
CA GLN A 10 -4.91 3.48 0.69
C GLN A 10 -5.53 2.35 -0.14
N ASP A 11 -5.64 2.60 -1.44
CA ASP A 11 -6.02 1.56 -2.39
C ASP A 11 -4.89 0.53 -2.52
N ARG A 12 -5.24 -0.75 -2.63
CA ARG A 12 -4.30 -1.85 -2.80
C ARG A 12 -3.36 -1.64 -3.99
N CYS A 13 -3.85 -1.06 -5.08
CA CYS A 13 -3.05 -0.75 -6.26
C CYS A 13 -1.90 0.20 -5.94
N VAL A 14 -2.07 1.12 -4.98
CA VAL A 14 -1.00 2.05 -4.56
C VAL A 14 0.14 1.28 -3.89
N ILE A 15 -0.19 0.35 -3.00
CA ILE A 15 0.79 -0.48 -2.30
C ILE A 15 1.56 -1.35 -3.31
N GLU A 16 0.85 -1.99 -4.25
CA GLU A 16 1.45 -2.82 -5.30
C GLU A 16 2.32 -2.00 -6.28
N CYS A 17 1.87 -0.79 -6.66
CA CYS A 17 2.67 0.10 -7.52
C CYS A 17 3.96 0.52 -6.84
N VAL A 18 3.92 0.86 -5.54
CA VAL A 18 5.10 1.24 -4.78
C VAL A 18 6.07 0.07 -4.65
N ASP A 19 5.56 -1.12 -4.30
CA ASP A 19 6.37 -2.34 -4.23
C ASP A 19 7.07 -2.65 -5.55
N ARG A 20 6.34 -2.69 -6.66
CA ARG A 20 6.92 -2.90 -8.01
C ARG A 20 7.95 -1.82 -8.34
N SER A 21 7.65 -0.55 -8.07
CA SER A 21 8.58 0.55 -8.35
C SER A 21 9.88 0.44 -7.55
N LEU A 22 9.82 -0.01 -6.30
CA LEU A 22 11.00 -0.19 -5.45
C LEU A 22 11.82 -1.41 -5.90
N ARG A 23 11.18 -2.51 -6.30
CA ARG A 23 11.86 -3.66 -6.90
C ARG A 23 12.58 -3.27 -8.19
N ASP A 24 11.91 -2.53 -9.07
CA ASP A 24 12.48 -2.07 -10.34
C ASP A 24 13.65 -1.10 -10.13
N LEU A 25 13.51 -0.15 -9.20
CA LEU A 25 14.54 0.86 -8.92
C LEU A 25 15.80 0.25 -8.30
N LEU A 26 15.63 -0.74 -7.42
CA LEU A 26 16.72 -1.36 -6.69
C LEU A 26 17.29 -2.59 -7.41
N GLY A 27 16.58 -3.13 -8.39
CA GLY A 27 16.95 -4.38 -9.07
C GLY A 27 16.94 -5.59 -8.12
N VAL A 28 16.18 -5.53 -7.04
CA VAL A 28 16.09 -6.56 -6.01
C VAL A 28 14.66 -7.11 -5.98
N ASP A 29 14.53 -8.42 -6.21
CA ASP A 29 13.25 -9.12 -6.18
C ASP A 29 12.88 -9.58 -4.76
N LEU A 30 12.87 -8.63 -3.83
CA LEU A 30 12.35 -8.77 -2.48
C LEU A 30 11.22 -7.76 -2.28
N ASP A 31 10.34 -8.00 -1.32
CA ASP A 31 9.27 -7.05 -1.00
C ASP A 31 9.84 -5.65 -0.72
N PHE A 32 9.26 -4.64 -1.37
CA PHE A 32 9.69 -3.24 -1.34
C PHE A 32 11.18 -3.06 -1.69
N GLY A 33 11.72 -3.94 -2.55
CA GLY A 33 13.14 -3.98 -2.91
C GLY A 33 14.07 -4.26 -1.73
N GLY A 34 13.57 -4.94 -0.69
CA GLY A 34 14.31 -5.24 0.53
C GLY A 34 14.36 -4.09 1.54
N ILE A 35 13.64 -2.99 1.30
CA ILE A 35 13.53 -1.90 2.25
C ILE A 35 12.56 -2.31 3.37
N PRO A 36 12.94 -2.23 4.66
CA PRO A 36 12.01 -2.47 5.75
C PRO A 36 10.86 -1.45 5.70
N VAL A 37 9.62 -1.93 5.71
CA VAL A 37 8.41 -1.08 5.71
C VAL A 37 7.59 -1.34 6.98
N VAL A 38 7.14 -0.27 7.61
CA VAL A 38 6.25 -0.31 8.77
C VAL A 38 4.94 0.37 8.37
N PHE A 39 3.87 -0.42 8.37
CA PHE A 39 2.51 0.07 8.13
C PHE A 39 1.89 0.52 9.46
N GLY A 40 1.58 1.80 9.53
CA GLY A 40 0.84 2.46 10.58
C GLY A 40 -0.53 2.89 10.09
N GLY A 41 -1.47 2.98 11.01
CA GLY A 41 -2.83 3.42 10.74
C GLY A 41 -3.81 2.72 11.68
N ASP A 42 -4.98 3.32 11.82
CA ASP A 42 -6.08 2.75 12.56
C ASP A 42 -7.01 2.02 11.59
N PHE A 43 -7.04 0.68 11.65
CA PHE A 43 -7.95 -0.13 10.83
C PHE A 43 -9.43 0.05 11.22
N CYS A 44 -9.69 0.66 12.39
CA CYS A 44 -11.02 1.06 12.82
C CYS A 44 -11.37 2.49 12.37
N GLN A 45 -10.44 3.23 11.75
CA GLN A 45 -10.71 4.51 11.12
C GLN A 45 -11.33 4.28 9.73
N THR A 46 -12.21 5.20 9.33
CA THR A 46 -13.02 5.14 8.10
C THR A 46 -12.27 4.52 6.92
N LEU A 47 -12.86 3.47 6.33
CA LEU A 47 -12.35 2.75 5.16
C LEU A 47 -12.00 3.70 3.99
N PRO A 48 -11.17 3.26 3.01
CA PRO A 48 -10.89 4.03 1.82
C PRO A 48 -12.21 4.44 1.15
N VAL A 49 -12.40 5.73 0.92
CA VAL A 49 -13.55 6.21 0.15
C VAL A 49 -13.15 6.14 -1.32
N VAL A 50 -13.70 5.16 -2.04
CA VAL A 50 -13.55 5.03 -3.50
C VAL A 50 -14.81 5.62 -4.16
N PRO A 51 -14.75 6.84 -4.74
CA PRO A 51 -15.90 7.43 -5.42
C PRO A 51 -16.29 6.54 -6.60
N HIS A 52 -17.57 6.15 -6.68
CA HIS A 52 -18.07 5.22 -7.70
C HIS A 52 -17.44 3.81 -7.66
N GLY A 53 -16.88 3.42 -6.52
CA GLY A 53 -16.28 2.09 -6.35
C GLY A 53 -17.29 0.96 -6.54
N SER A 54 -16.89 -0.10 -7.24
CA SER A 54 -17.67 -1.32 -7.38
C SER A 54 -17.51 -2.21 -6.14
N ARG A 55 -18.42 -3.17 -5.95
CA ARG A 55 -18.39 -4.05 -4.76
C ARG A 55 -17.11 -4.87 -4.67
N GLU A 56 -16.49 -5.16 -5.81
CA GLU A 56 -15.23 -5.91 -5.90
C GLU A 56 -14.01 -5.09 -5.43
N GLN A 57 -14.11 -3.76 -5.32
CA GLN A 57 -13.04 -2.88 -4.85
C GLN A 57 -13.06 -2.67 -3.34
N ILE A 58 -14.07 -3.21 -2.65
CA ILE A 58 -14.25 -3.09 -1.18
C ILE A 58 -13.56 -4.23 -0.42
N VAL A 59 -13.01 -5.25 -1.12
CA VAL A 59 -12.51 -6.51 -0.51
C VAL A 59 -11.12 -6.88 -1.00
#